data_AF-A0A2R6EPX5-F1
#
_entry.id   AF-A0A2R6EPX5-F1
#
_cell.length_a   1.000
_cell.length_b   1.000
_cell.length_c   1.000
_cell.angle_alpha   90.00
_cell.angle_beta   90.00
_cell.angle_gamma   90.00
#
_symmetry.space_group_name_H-M   'P 1'
#
loop_
_entity.id
_entity.type
_entity.pdbx_description
1 polymer ?
#
loop_
_entity_poly.entity_id
_entity_poly.type
_entity_poly.pdbx_seq_one_letter_code
_entity_poly.pdbx_strand_id
1 'polypeptide(L)'
;MLTDWRAVASGLGAALLYLAVLALFPGFEGVRFAGVPLVLGTGLVAGAAAGIAADDGPTTGAWHGLLSGSLGGAAFAVTLVYVFAANEPYGVFYGLNYVLALSAGDISVIATHGRTVVAGLAGTGWVLITVLGIYAGYTAPQREGRTLIEE
;
A
#
# COMPACT_ATOMS: atom_id res chain seq x y z
N MET A 1 17.39 14.22 -12.47
CA MET A 1 16.64 14.37 -11.21
C MET A 1 17.44 13.68 -10.12
N LEU A 2 17.90 14.43 -9.12
CA LEU A 2 18.46 13.84 -7.91
C LEU A 2 17.28 13.41 -7.03
N THR A 3 17.26 12.16 -6.60
CA THR A 3 16.22 11.63 -5.71
C THR A 3 16.43 12.21 -4.30
N ASP A 4 15.43 12.89 -3.76
CA ASP A 4 15.40 13.26 -2.35
C ASP A 4 15.00 12.04 -1.50
N TRP A 5 16.02 11.42 -0.92
CA TRP A 5 15.85 10.28 -0.04
C TRP A 5 15.06 10.57 1.23
N ARG A 6 14.97 11.84 1.67
CA ARG A 6 14.15 12.22 2.83
C ARG A 6 12.67 12.11 2.51
N ALA A 7 12.26 12.59 1.33
CA ALA A 7 10.91 12.44 0.83
C ALA A 7 10.52 10.96 0.68
N VAL A 8 11.38 10.14 0.07
CA VAL A 8 11.15 8.69 -0.05
C VAL A 8 11.07 8.00 1.31
N ALA A 9 11.96 8.34 2.25
CA ALA A 9 11.96 7.77 3.59
C ALA A 9 10.70 8.14 4.39
N SER A 10 10.20 9.37 4.24
CA SER A 10 8.95 9.81 4.86
C SER A 10 7.74 9.04 4.33
N GLY A 11 7.66 8.85 3.01
CA GLY A 11 6.60 8.06 2.38
C GLY A 11 6.65 6.59 2.78
N LEU A 12 7.84 5.99 2.80
CA LEU A 12 8.03 4.61 3.27
C LEU A 12 7.66 4.47 4.75
N GLY A 13 8.11 5.39 5.60
CA GLY A 13 7.79 5.40 7.02
C GLY A 13 6.28 5.49 7.26
N ALA A 14 5.59 6.36 6.51
CA ALA A 14 4.14 6.49 6.58
C ALA A 14 3.42 5.21 6.09
N ALA A 15 3.92 4.58 5.02
CA ALA A 15 3.42 3.30 4.53
C ALA A 15 3.53 2.20 5.60
N LEU A 16 4.71 2.04 6.19
CA LEU A 16 4.99 1.02 7.21
C LEU A 16 4.18 1.26 8.47
N LEU A 17 4.08 2.51 8.93
CA LEU A 17 3.27 2.88 10.08
C LEU A 17 1.79 2.56 9.82
N TYR A 18 1.28 2.90 8.64
CA TYR A 18 -0.10 2.61 8.25
C TYR A 18 -0.38 1.11 8.24
N LEU A 19 0.51 0.30 7.65
CA LEU A 19 0.41 -1.16 7.68
C LEU A 19 0.48 -1.73 9.11
N ALA A 20 1.36 -1.19 9.95
CA ALA A 20 1.50 -1.61 11.34
C ALA A 20 0.24 -1.30 12.16
N VAL A 21 -0.36 -0.12 11.95
CA VAL A 21 -1.64 0.25 12.58
C VAL A 21 -2.73 -0.73 12.14
N LEU A 22 -2.84 -1.04 10.84
CA LEU A 22 -3.83 -2.01 10.35
C LEU A 22 -3.62 -3.43 10.88
N ALA A 23 -2.37 -3.83 11.12
CA ALA A 23 -2.03 -5.13 11.70
C ALA A 23 -2.38 -5.22 13.20
N LEU A 24 -2.24 -4.11 13.94
CA LEU A 24 -2.40 -4.07 15.38
C LEU A 24 -3.79 -3.65 15.86
N PHE A 25 -4.65 -3.09 15.00
CA PHE A 25 -5.98 -2.62 15.42
C PHE A 25 -6.98 -3.78 15.55
N PRO A 26 -7.39 -4.15 16.77
CA PRO A 26 -8.38 -5.19 16.99
C PRO A 26 -9.77 -4.59 16.72
N GLY A 27 -10.43 -5.06 15.68
CA GLY A 27 -11.75 -4.54 15.27
C GLY A 27 -12.05 -4.67 13.78
N PHE A 28 -11.02 -4.89 12.95
CA PHE A 28 -11.22 -5.09 11.52
C PHE A 28 -11.45 -6.55 11.10
N GLU A 29 -11.40 -7.51 12.02
CA GLU A 29 -11.66 -8.94 11.75
C GLU A 29 -13.05 -9.20 11.16
N GLY A 30 -14.04 -8.35 11.50
CA GLY A 30 -15.39 -8.42 10.93
C GLY A 30 -15.52 -7.82 9.53
N VAL A 31 -14.51 -7.10 9.03
CA VAL A 31 -14.63 -6.25 7.84
C VAL A 31 -13.92 -6.88 6.65
N ARG A 32 -14.39 -8.07 6.31
CA ARG A 32 -14.00 -8.92 5.17
C ARG A 32 -13.76 -8.14 3.87
N PHE A 33 -14.54 -7.08 3.63
CA PHE A 33 -14.47 -6.26 2.42
C PHE A 33 -13.83 -4.88 2.61
N ALA A 34 -13.75 -4.33 3.82
CA ALA A 34 -13.06 -3.04 4.01
C ALA A 34 -11.55 -3.18 4.12
N GLY A 35 -11.06 -4.39 4.41
CA GLY A 35 -9.63 -4.66 4.48
C GLY A 35 -8.88 -4.32 3.18
N VAL A 36 -9.48 -4.61 2.03
CA VAL A 36 -8.90 -4.31 0.70
C VAL A 36 -8.73 -2.81 0.47
N PRO A 37 -9.77 -1.95 0.54
CA PRO A 37 -9.60 -0.52 0.37
C PRO A 37 -8.73 0.12 1.45
N LEU A 38 -8.76 -0.39 2.69
CA LEU A 38 -7.87 0.09 3.76
C LEU A 38 -6.41 -0.20 3.38
N VAL A 39 -6.06 -1.43 3.04
CA VAL A 39 -4.71 -1.80 2.62
C VAL A 39 -4.26 -1.02 1.38
N LEU A 40 -5.13 -0.79 0.40
CA LEU A 40 -4.81 0.04 -0.77
C LEU A 40 -4.53 1.51 -0.40
N GLY A 41 -5.11 1.99 0.71
CA GLY A 41 -4.81 3.30 1.30
C GLY A 41 -3.33 3.50 1.65
N THR A 42 -2.57 2.42 1.86
CA THR A 42 -1.12 2.48 2.09
C THR A 42 -0.40 3.21 0.96
N GLY A 43 -0.81 2.99 -0.29
CA GLY A 43 -0.21 3.64 -1.46
C GLY A 43 -0.48 5.13 -1.45
N LEU A 44 -1.73 5.52 -1.19
CA LEU A 44 -2.12 6.93 -1.09
C LEU A 44 -1.38 7.65 0.04
N VAL A 45 -1.25 7.01 1.22
CA VAL A 45 -0.53 7.58 2.37
C VAL A 45 0.95 7.73 2.07
N ALA A 46 1.58 6.70 1.49
CA ALA A 46 2.99 6.72 1.11
C ALA A 46 3.28 7.83 0.10
N GLY A 47 2.47 7.88 -0.96
CA GLY A 47 2.60 8.86 -2.03
C GLY A 47 2.33 10.27 -1.55
N ALA A 48 1.28 10.49 -0.76
CA ALA A 48 0.96 11.82 -0.24
C ALA A 48 2.08 12.35 0.67
N ALA A 49 2.59 11.52 1.58
CA ALA A 49 3.70 11.90 2.47
C ALA A 49 4.98 12.21 1.68
N ALA A 50 5.33 11.36 0.69
CA ALA A 50 6.48 11.61 -0.17
C ALA A 50 6.32 12.84 -1.07
N GLY A 51 5.10 13.11 -1.53
CA GLY A 51 4.79 14.29 -2.35
C GLY A 51 4.87 15.59 -1.56
N ILE A 52 4.30 15.64 -0.35
CA ILE A 52 4.39 16.81 0.54
C ILE A 52 5.85 17.11 0.90
N ALA A 53 6.64 16.07 1.14
CA ALA A 53 8.05 16.23 1.50
C ALA A 53 8.97 16.58 0.31
N ALA A 54 8.48 16.58 -0.93
CA ALA A 54 9.29 16.86 -2.11
C ALA A 54 9.27 18.35 -2.45
N ASP A 55 10.43 19.01 -2.36
CA ASP A 55 10.58 20.45 -2.60
C ASP A 55 10.51 20.85 -4.09
N ASP A 56 10.77 19.90 -5.01
CA ASP A 56 11.07 20.17 -6.43
C ASP A 56 9.88 19.97 -7.40
N GLY A 57 8.65 20.12 -6.92
CA GLY A 57 7.44 20.16 -7.77
C GLY A 57 6.85 18.80 -8.21
N PRO A 58 5.79 18.80 -9.05
CA PRO A 58 4.88 17.67 -9.23
C PRO A 58 5.50 16.41 -9.86
N THR A 59 6.42 16.57 -10.80
CA THR A 59 7.11 15.46 -11.47
C THR A 59 8.06 14.75 -10.51
N THR A 60 8.75 15.52 -9.67
CA THR A 60 9.64 15.01 -8.62
C THR A 60 8.86 14.31 -7.51
N GLY A 61 7.74 14.92 -7.07
CA GLY A 61 6.79 14.30 -6.13
C GLY A 61 6.19 12.99 -6.65
N ALA A 62 5.86 12.90 -7.94
CA ALA A 62 5.40 11.65 -8.56
C ALA A 62 6.47 10.54 -8.52
N TRP A 63 7.74 10.89 -8.69
CA TRP A 63 8.85 9.94 -8.67
C TRP A 63 9.15 9.43 -7.25
N HIS A 64 9.08 10.31 -6.25
CA HIS A 64 9.17 9.91 -4.85
C HIS A 64 7.94 9.12 -4.40
N GLY A 65 6.76 9.46 -4.90
CA GLY A 65 5.52 8.70 -4.72
C GLY A 65 5.59 7.30 -5.32
N LEU A 66 6.19 7.15 -6.51
CA LEU A 66 6.46 5.85 -7.13
C LEU A 66 7.38 5.00 -6.25
N LEU A 67 8.52 5.57 -5.82
CA LEU A 67 9.51 4.86 -5.03
C LEU A 67 8.95 4.46 -3.66
N SER A 68 8.31 5.39 -2.96
CA SER A 68 7.69 5.10 -1.65
C SER A 68 6.51 4.14 -1.76
N GLY A 69 5.64 4.32 -2.75
CA GLY A 69 4.50 3.43 -3.03
C GLY A 69 4.94 2.02 -3.42
N SER A 70 5.98 1.89 -4.24
CA SER A 70 6.54 0.56 -4.59
C SER A 70 7.20 -0.12 -3.40
N LEU A 71 7.95 0.59 -2.56
CA LEU A 71 8.51 0.02 -1.34
C LEU A 71 7.42 -0.38 -0.33
N GLY A 72 6.39 0.46 -0.15
CA GLY A 72 5.23 0.14 0.69
C GLY A 72 4.43 -1.05 0.17
N GLY A 73 4.23 -1.15 -1.14
CA GLY A 73 3.54 -2.28 -1.73
C GLY A 73 4.37 -3.57 -1.74
N ALA A 74 5.70 -3.48 -1.82
CA ALA A 74 6.59 -4.63 -1.61
C ALA A 74 6.53 -5.12 -0.16
N ALA A 75 6.55 -4.21 0.81
CA ALA A 75 6.35 -4.54 2.22
C ALA A 75 4.99 -5.23 2.44
N PHE A 76 3.91 -4.69 1.85
CA PHE A 76 2.59 -5.33 1.87
C PHE A 76 2.62 -6.75 1.28
N ALA A 77 3.22 -6.94 0.10
CA ALA A 77 3.28 -8.23 -0.56
C ALA A 77 4.02 -9.28 0.31
N VAL A 78 5.14 -8.89 0.93
CA VAL A 78 5.88 -9.74 1.86
C VAL A 78 5.05 -10.07 3.09
N THR A 79 4.43 -9.08 3.72
CA THR A 79 3.55 -9.29 4.87
C THR A 79 2.40 -10.22 4.53
N LEU A 80 1.74 -10.02 3.39
CA LEU A 80 0.64 -10.86 2.94
C LEU A 80 1.10 -12.31 2.77
N VAL A 81 2.19 -12.55 2.04
CA VAL A 81 2.74 -13.91 1.87
C VAL A 81 3.09 -14.54 3.22
N TYR A 82 3.69 -13.78 4.13
CA TYR A 82 4.06 -14.26 5.45
C TYR A 82 2.84 -14.63 6.29
N VAL A 83 1.83 -13.76 6.38
CA VAL A 83 0.60 -14.00 7.15
C VAL A 83 -0.14 -15.24 6.63
N PHE A 84 -0.22 -15.40 5.30
CA PHE A 84 -0.82 -16.59 4.69
C PHE A 84 0.01 -17.85 4.94
N ALA A 85 1.33 -17.77 4.89
CA ALA A 85 2.22 -18.92 5.12
C ALA A 85 2.25 -19.36 6.58
N ALA A 86 2.24 -18.41 7.52
CA ALA A 86 2.31 -18.65 8.95
C ALA A 86 0.94 -18.87 9.60
N ASN A 87 -0.16 -18.62 8.88
CA ASN A 87 -1.54 -18.69 9.37
C ASN A 87 -1.78 -17.87 10.64
N GLU A 88 -1.15 -16.71 10.71
CA GLU A 88 -1.14 -15.87 11.92
C GLU A 88 -2.36 -14.93 11.97
N PRO A 89 -2.93 -14.66 13.16
CA PRO A 89 -4.12 -13.85 13.35
C PRO A 89 -3.83 -12.34 13.40
N TYR A 90 -3.15 -11.79 12.39
CA TYR A 90 -2.87 -10.35 12.33
C TYR A 90 -4.02 -9.55 11.68
N GLY A 91 -4.98 -9.09 12.49
CA GLY A 91 -5.94 -8.02 12.17
C GLY A 91 -6.59 -8.11 10.78
N VAL A 92 -6.48 -7.03 9.98
CA VAL A 92 -7.04 -6.95 8.61
C VAL A 92 -6.52 -8.08 7.70
N PHE A 93 -5.25 -8.47 7.85
CA PHE A 93 -4.63 -9.51 7.03
C PHE A 93 -5.20 -10.90 7.36
N TYR A 94 -5.50 -11.14 8.64
CA TYR A 94 -6.21 -12.35 9.05
C TYR A 94 -7.64 -12.37 8.51
N GLY A 95 -8.36 -11.24 8.55
CA GLY A 95 -9.68 -11.15 7.92
C GLY A 95 -9.64 -11.48 6.43
N LEU A 96 -8.61 -11.04 5.72
CA LEU A 96 -8.40 -11.32 4.30
C LEU A 96 -8.06 -12.81 4.05
N ASN A 97 -7.20 -13.40 4.89
CA ASN A 97 -6.89 -14.83 4.88
C ASN A 97 -8.13 -15.68 5.17
N TYR A 98 -8.91 -15.31 6.19
CA TYR A 98 -10.14 -15.98 6.57
C TYR A 98 -11.20 -15.95 5.46
N VAL A 99 -11.36 -14.81 4.77
CA VAL A 99 -12.24 -14.71 3.59
C VAL A 99 -11.79 -15.63 2.48
N LEU A 100 -10.49 -15.61 2.13
CA LEU A 100 -9.97 -16.49 1.10
C LEU A 100 -10.09 -17.95 1.51
N ALA A 101 -9.87 -18.31 2.77
CA ALA A 101 -10.02 -19.68 3.26
C ALA A 101 -11.48 -20.16 3.16
N LEU A 102 -12.45 -19.30 3.52
CA LEU A 102 -13.87 -19.62 3.37
C LEU A 102 -14.30 -19.70 1.90
N SER A 103 -13.83 -18.78 1.05
CA SER A 103 -14.15 -18.76 -0.38
C SER A 103 -13.36 -19.79 -1.21
N ALA A 104 -12.23 -20.30 -0.70
CA ALA A 104 -11.41 -21.30 -1.37
C ALA A 104 -12.12 -22.66 -1.46
N GLY A 105 -13.03 -22.96 -0.53
CA GLY A 105 -13.87 -24.16 -0.59
C GLY A 105 -14.82 -24.16 -1.80
N ASP A 106 -15.23 -22.97 -2.26
CA ASP A 106 -16.16 -22.80 -3.37
C ASP A 106 -15.46 -22.58 -4.72
N ILE A 107 -14.18 -22.18 -4.72
CA ILE A 107 -13.43 -21.84 -5.94
C ILE A 107 -12.33 -22.87 -6.18
N SER A 108 -12.58 -23.79 -7.12
CA SER A 108 -11.65 -24.89 -7.46
C SER A 108 -10.22 -24.41 -7.76
N VAL A 109 -10.06 -23.26 -8.42
CA VAL A 109 -8.76 -22.68 -8.75
C VAL A 109 -7.93 -22.36 -7.50
N ILE A 110 -8.55 -21.88 -6.42
CA ILE A 110 -7.85 -21.54 -5.17
C ILE A 110 -7.45 -22.81 -4.42
N ALA A 111 -8.32 -23.82 -4.40
CA ALA A 111 -8.03 -25.12 -3.81
C ALA A 111 -6.84 -25.82 -4.49
N THR A 112 -6.71 -25.74 -5.81
CA THR A 112 -5.62 -26.41 -6.55
C THR A 112 -4.35 -25.55 -6.68
N HIS A 113 -4.45 -24.21 -6.63
CA HIS A 113 -3.33 -23.29 -6.90
C HIS A 113 -3.14 -22.22 -5.82
N GLY A 114 -3.42 -22.54 -4.55
CA GLY A 114 -3.41 -21.57 -3.45
C GLY A 114 -2.16 -20.68 -3.40
N ARG A 115 -0.97 -21.24 -3.62
CA ARG A 115 0.29 -20.47 -3.65
C ARG A 115 0.37 -19.46 -4.81
N THR A 116 -0.10 -19.85 -6.00
CA THR A 116 -0.13 -18.97 -7.18
C THR A 116 -1.16 -17.86 -7.03
N VAL A 117 -2.31 -18.16 -6.42
CA VAL A 117 -3.34 -17.16 -6.11
C VAL A 117 -2.83 -16.15 -5.10
N VAL A 118 -2.19 -16.59 -4.02
CA VAL A 118 -1.57 -15.68 -3.02
C VAL A 118 -0.48 -14.82 -3.67
N ALA A 119 0.39 -15.40 -4.50
CA ALA A 119 1.40 -14.65 -5.22
C ALA A 119 0.79 -13.63 -6.20
N GLY A 120 -0.28 -14.00 -6.90
CA GLY A 120 -1.03 -13.12 -7.79
C GLY A 120 -1.65 -11.95 -7.03
N LEU A 121 -2.34 -12.21 -5.92
CA LEU A 121 -2.93 -11.18 -5.06
C LEU A 121 -1.89 -10.23 -4.47
N ALA A 122 -0.76 -10.78 -3.99
CA ALA A 122 0.35 -9.99 -3.49
C ALA A 122 0.93 -9.08 -4.59
N GLY A 123 1.12 -9.62 -5.80
CA GLY A 123 1.60 -8.87 -6.96
C GLY A 123 0.63 -7.79 -7.41
N THR A 124 -0.67 -8.09 -7.53
CA THR A 124 -1.69 -7.11 -7.92
C THR A 124 -1.85 -6.02 -6.86
N GLY A 125 -1.85 -6.38 -5.58
CA GLY A 125 -1.88 -5.43 -4.48
C GLY A 125 -0.67 -4.50 -4.48
N TRP A 126 0.54 -5.04 -4.70
CA TRP A 126 1.76 -4.25 -4.85
C TRP A 126 1.65 -3.22 -5.99
N VAL A 127 1.21 -3.67 -7.17
CA VAL A 127 1.04 -2.78 -8.33
C VAL A 127 0.03 -1.68 -8.03
N LEU A 128 -1.12 -2.00 -7.43
CA LEU A 128 -2.15 -1.01 -7.10
C LEU A 128 -1.65 0.02 -6.08
N ILE A 129 -0.99 -0.42 -5.00
CA ILE A 129 -0.39 0.46 -4.00
C ILE A 129 0.65 1.38 -4.65
N THR A 130 1.46 0.84 -5.56
CA THR A 130 2.46 1.61 -6.32
C THR A 130 1.78 2.70 -7.15
N VAL A 131 0.77 2.35 -7.94
CA VAL A 131 0.03 3.30 -8.78
C VAL A 131 -0.65 4.40 -7.95
N LEU A 132 -1.27 4.04 -6.83
CA LEU A 132 -1.88 4.99 -5.91
C LEU A 132 -0.83 5.93 -5.28
N GLY A 133 0.36 5.42 -4.97
CA GLY A 133 1.48 6.22 -4.48
C GLY A 133 2.00 7.23 -5.50
N ILE A 134 2.13 6.84 -6.77
CA ILE A 134 2.48 7.78 -7.85
C ILE A 134 1.45 8.90 -7.94
N TYR A 135 0.16 8.53 -7.99
CA TYR A 135 -0.93 9.49 -8.14
C TYR A 135 -1.00 10.46 -6.96
N ALA A 136 -0.89 9.96 -5.74
CA ALA A 136 -0.88 10.79 -4.54
C ALA A 136 0.37 11.69 -4.47
N GLY A 137 1.55 11.17 -4.84
CA GLY A 137 2.78 11.96 -4.87
C GLY A 137 2.78 13.06 -5.93
N TYR A 138 2.10 12.84 -7.06
CA TYR A 138 1.91 13.88 -8.07
C TYR A 138 0.95 14.98 -7.62
N THR A 139 -0.14 14.61 -6.94
CA THR A 139 -1.22 15.54 -6.57
C THR A 139 -0.98 16.28 -5.26
N ALA A 140 -0.19 15.73 -4.35
CA ALA A 140 0.05 16.33 -3.04
C ALA A 140 0.77 17.70 -3.08
N PRO A 141 1.84 17.91 -3.86
CA PRO A 141 2.48 19.23 -4.00
C PRO A 141 1.54 20.29 -4.60
N GLN A 142 0.60 19.88 -5.46
CA GLN A 142 -0.34 20.78 -6.12
C GLN A 142 -1.39 21.34 -5.15
N ARG A 143 -1.68 20.64 -4.04
CA ARG A 143 -2.64 21.08 -3.02
C ARG A 143 -2.09 22.16 -2.09
N GLU A 144 -0.77 22.24 -1.91
CA GLU A 144 -0.15 23.25 -1.04
C GLU A 144 0.02 24.63 -1.71
N GLY A 145 -0.32 24.77 -2.99
CA GLY A 145 -0.58 26.10 -3.55
C GLY A 145 0.59 27.08 -3.42
N ARG A 146 1.78 26.72 -3.88
CA ARG A 146 2.55 27.70 -4.65
C ARG A 146 2.11 27.63 -6.10
N THR A 147 0.95 28.22 -6.36
CA THR A 147 0.90 29.19 -7.45
C THR A 147 2.05 30.16 -7.19
N LEU A 148 3.15 30.01 -7.93
CA LEU A 148 3.94 31.17 -8.29
C LEU A 148 2.99 32.08 -9.04
N ILE A 149 2.30 32.96 -8.32
CA ILE A 149 2.08 34.29 -8.86
C ILE A 149 3.46 34.93 -8.74
N GLU A 150 4.18 34.95 -9.84
CA GLU A 150 5.03 36.08 -10.21
C GLU A 150 5.30 35.97 -11.71
N GLU A 151 4.64 36.91 -12.41
CA GLU A 151 4.87 37.53 -13.74
C GLU A 151 5.53 36.73 -14.89
#